data_AF-A0A419T2X0-F1
#
_entry.id   AF-A0A419T2X0-F1
#
_cell.length_a   1.000
_cell.length_b   1.000
_cell.length_c   1.000
_cell.angle_alpha   90.00
_cell.angle_beta   90.00
_cell.angle_gamma   90.00
#
_symmetry.space_group_name_H-M   'P 1'
#
loop_
_entity.id
_entity.type
_entity.pdbx_description
1 polymer ?
#
loop_
_entity_poly.entity_id
_entity_poly.type
_entity_poly.pdbx_seq_one_letter_code
_entity_poly.pdbx_strand_id
1 'polypeptide(L)' 'MSVVKFRPYKKLSDKQLLDEAYKKMKKLQQLEREKKEELYKEEVMKLNEMIIEIKKRNLKIDNRTLLRRILLN' A
#
# COMPACT_ATOMS: atom_id res chain seq x y z
N MET A 1 2.98 6.11 27.70
CA MET A 1 3.42 6.24 26.29
C MET A 1 2.20 6.55 25.43
N SER A 2 2.03 7.82 25.05
CA SER A 2 0.98 8.20 24.10
C SER A 2 1.36 7.62 22.75
N VAL A 3 0.68 6.56 22.31
CA VAL A 3 0.80 6.03 20.95
C VAL A 3 0.24 7.12 20.04
N VAL A 4 1.09 8.07 19.66
CA VAL A 4 0.79 9.02 18.59
C VAL A 4 0.51 8.12 17.39
N LYS A 5 -0.77 7.96 17.04
CA LYS A 5 -1.22 7.33 15.80
C LYS A 5 -0.80 8.25 14.67
N PHE A 6 0.51 8.31 14.42
CA PHE A 6 1.09 8.94 13.26
C PHE A 6 0.54 8.13 12.10
N ARG A 7 -0.52 8.63 11.47
CA ARG A 7 -1.03 8.07 10.22
C ARG A 7 -0.29 8.81 9.11
N PRO A 8 0.91 8.39 8.71
CA PRO A 8 1.70 9.12 7.71
C PRO A 8 0.90 9.36 6.43
N TYR A 9 -0.03 8.44 6.12
CA TYR A 9 -0.87 8.47 4.94
C TYR A 9 -2.05 9.45 5.00
N LYS A 10 -2.37 10.00 6.18
CA LYS A 10 -3.46 10.99 6.32
C LYS A 10 -3.17 12.30 5.58
N LYS A 11 -1.88 12.64 5.41
CA LYS A 11 -1.45 13.87 4.71
C LYS A 11 -1.32 13.70 3.19
N LEU A 12 -1.38 12.48 2.67
CA LEU A 12 -1.31 12.26 1.22
C LEU A 12 -2.61 12.71 0.56
N SER A 13 -2.51 13.29 -0.65
CA SER A 13 -3.68 13.44 -1.53
C SER A 13 -4.19 12.08 -1.97
N ASP A 14 -5.42 12.01 -2.45
CA ASP A 14 -6.04 10.74 -2.86
C ASP A 14 -5.27 10.04 -3.98
N LYS A 15 -4.76 10.81 -4.95
CA LYS A 15 -3.90 10.29 -6.01
C LYS A 15 -2.60 9.73 -5.44
N GLN A 16 -1.93 10.47 -4.56
CA GLN A 16 -0.69 10.01 -3.93
C GLN A 16 -0.91 8.75 -3.07
N LEU A 17 -2.01 8.69 -2.33
CA LEU A 17 -2.37 7.54 -1.51
C LEU A 17 -2.56 6.29 -2.37
N LEU A 18 -3.28 6.41 -3.49
CA LEU A 18 -3.46 5.30 -4.43
C LEU A 18 -2.14 4.90 -5.09
N ASP A 19 -1.34 5.85 -5.56
CA ASP A 19 -0.05 5.56 -6.18
C ASP A 19 0.93 4.86 -5.23
N GLU A 20 1.00 5.31 -3.97
CA GLU A 20 1.82 4.66 -2.94
C GLU A 20 1.32 3.25 -2.59
N ALA A 21 0.00 3.05 -2.53
CA ALA A 21 -0.57 1.71 -2.33
C ALA A 21 -0.19 0.75 -3.47
N TYR A 22 -0.27 1.19 -4.73
CA TYR A 22 0.15 0.39 -5.88
C TYR A 22 1.65 0.06 -5.84
N LYS A 23 2.50 1.02 -5.46
CA LYS A 23 3.95 0.78 -5.31
C LYS A 23 4.23 -0.28 -4.24
N LYS A 24 3.54 -0.19 -3.09
CA LYS A 24 3.68 -1.18 -2.02
C LYS A 24 3.23 -2.57 -2.45
N MET A 25 2.11 -2.69 -3.15
CA MET A 25 1.65 -3.97 -3.69
C MET A 25 2.69 -4.59 -4.63
N LYS A 26 3.30 -3.80 -5.51
CA LYS A 26 4.40 -4.27 -6.38
C LYS A 26 5.63 -4.70 -5.56
N LYS A 27 6.00 -3.93 -4.54
CA LYS A 27 7.10 -4.28 -3.62
C LYS A 27 6.83 -5.59 -2.88
N LEU A 28 5.61 -5.83 -2.43
CA LEU A 28 5.23 -7.10 -1.77
C LEU A 28 5.42 -8.30 -2.69
N GLN A 29 4.99 -8.21 -3.96
CA GLN A 29 5.24 -9.27 -4.94
C GLN A 29 6.73 -9.54 -5.14
N GLN A 30 7.55 -8.49 -5.18
CA GLN A 30 9.00 -8.65 -5.29
C GLN A 30 9.58 -9.32 -4.03
N LEU A 31 9.18 -8.88 -2.84
CA LEU A 31 9.66 -9.44 -1.57
C LEU A 31 9.26 -10.91 -1.39
N GLU A 32 8.07 -11.27 -1.85
CA GLU A 32 7.60 -12.66 -1.89
C GLU A 32 8.48 -13.52 -2.79
N ARG A 33 8.78 -13.05 -4.02
CA ARG A 33 9.70 -13.73 -4.95
C ARG A 33 11.11 -13.88 -4.38
N GLU A 34 11.59 -12.86 -3.66
CA GLU A 34 12.91 -12.83 -3.02
C GLU A 34 12.95 -13.58 -1.67
N LYS A 35 11.82 -14.16 -1.21
CA LYS A 35 11.68 -14.83 0.09
C LYS A 35 12.15 -13.98 1.29
N LYS A 36 11.95 -12.66 1.20
CA LYS A 36 12.31 -11.70 2.26
C LYS A 36 11.15 -11.50 3.24
N GLU A 37 10.87 -12.52 4.04
CA GLU A 37 9.66 -12.59 4.89
C GLU A 37 9.52 -11.43 5.90
N GLU A 38 10.60 -11.04 6.57
CA GLU A 38 10.53 -9.95 7.56
C GLU A 38 10.16 -8.61 6.90
N LEU A 39 10.82 -8.29 5.79
CA LEU A 39 10.49 -7.08 5.01
C LEU A 39 9.09 -7.17 4.40
N TYR A 40 8.65 -8.37 4.01
CA TYR A 40 7.29 -8.58 3.52
C TYR A 40 6.26 -8.23 4.60
N LYS A 41 6.42 -8.75 5.83
CA LYS A 41 5.53 -8.45 6.96
C LYS A 41 5.45 -6.95 7.25
N GLU A 42 6.60 -6.27 7.27
CA GLU A 42 6.63 -4.81 7.48
C GLU A 42 5.87 -4.05 6.39
N GLU A 43 6.06 -4.42 5.13
CA GLU A 43 5.37 -3.76 4.01
C GLU A 43 3.87 -4.06 3.99
N VAL A 44 3.44 -5.25 4.42
CA VAL A 44 2.02 -5.61 4.59
C VAL A 44 1.38 -4.71 5.64
N MET A 45 2.03 -4.49 6.79
CA MET A 45 1.50 -3.60 7.82
C MET A 45 1.29 -2.17 7.29
N LYS A 46 2.28 -1.64 6.57
CA LYS A 46 2.20 -0.31 5.95
C LYS A 46 1.09 -0.23 4.89
N LEU A 47 0.93 -1.27 4.07
CA LEU A 47 -0.15 -1.34 3.08
C LEU A 47 -1.52 -1.41 3.74
N ASN A 48 -1.67 -2.15 4.84
CA ASN A 48 -2.93 -2.23 5.59
C ASN A 48 -3.37 -0.86 6.12
N GLU A 49 -2.45 -0.06 6.63
CA GLU A 49 -2.75 1.32 7.03
C GLU A 49 -3.23 2.19 5.86
N MET A 50 -2.62 2.05 4.68
CA MET A 50 -3.07 2.73 3.47
C MET A 50 -4.47 2.27 3.05
N ILE A 51 -4.76 0.96 3.06
CA ILE A 51 -6.08 0.41 2.71
C ILE A 51 -7.16 0.95 3.64
N ILE A 52 -6.87 1.06 4.93
CA ILE A 52 -7.79 1.66 5.91
C ILE A 52 -8.10 3.12 5.54
N GLU A 53 -7.09 3.89 5.15
CA GLU A 53 -7.27 5.29 4.76
C GLU A 53 -8.01 5.43 3.42
N ILE A 54 -7.69 4.58 2.43
CA ILE A 54 -8.41 4.50 1.14
C ILE A 54 -9.90 4.24 1.37
N LYS A 55 -10.23 3.25 2.21
CA LYS A 55 -11.62 2.93 2.57
C LYS A 55 -12.31 4.10 3.26
N LYS A 56 -11.63 4.78 4.20
CA LYS A 56 -12.18 5.96 4.90
C LYS A 56 -12.53 7.10 3.96
N ARG A 57 -11.79 7.25 2.86
CA ARG A 57 -11.99 8.30 1.86
C ARG A 57 -12.92 7.88 0.72
N ASN A 58 -13.53 6.70 0.81
CA ASN A 58 -14.34 6.11 -0.26
C ASN A 58 -13.61 6.00 -1.61
N LEU A 59 -12.28 5.86 -1.57
CA LEU A 59 -11.47 5.61 -2.75
C LEU A 59 -11.54 4.14 -3.13
N LYS A 60 -11.46 3.85 -4.42
CA LYS A 60 -11.42 2.47 -4.94
C LYS A 60 -10.03 2.17 -5.48
N ILE A 61 -9.49 1.04 -5.06
CA ILE A 61 -8.35 0.42 -5.75
C ILE A 61 -8.93 -0.24 -6.98
N ASP A 62 -8.56 0.27 -8.16
CA ASP A 62 -9.03 -0.29 -9.42
C ASP A 62 -8.19 -1.52 -9.75
N ASN A 63 -8.80 -2.69 -9.66
CA ASN A 63 -8.17 -3.97 -10.00
C ASN A 63 -7.66 -3.99 -11.45
N ARG A 64 -8.26 -3.24 -12.38
CA ARG A 64 -7.74 -3.14 -13.76
C ARG A 64 -6.43 -2.36 -13.81
N THR A 65 -6.36 -1.25 -13.09
CA THR A 65 -5.13 -0.46 -12.94
C THR A 65 -4.05 -1.26 -12.21
N LEU A 66 -4.42 -2.02 -11.19
CA LEU A 66 -3.53 -2.94 -10.48
C LEU A 66 -2.95 -4.01 -11.41
N LEU A 67 -3.82 -4.73 -12.13
CA LEU A 67 -3.42 -5.75 -13.10
C LEU A 67 -2.53 -5.17 -14.20
N ARG A 68 -2.88 -4.00 -14.76
CA ARG A 68 -2.01 -3.31 -15.74
C ARG A 68 -0.62 -3.03 -15.17
N ARG A 69 -0.51 -2.53 -13.94
CA ARG A 69 0.79 -2.19 -13.32
C ARG A 69 1.64 -3.43 -12.98
N ILE A 70 0.99 -4.58 -12.75
CA ILE A 70 1.64 -5.86 -12.45
C ILE A 70 2.04 -6.61 -13.72
N LEU A 71 1.18 -6.63 -14.76
CA LEU A 71 1.37 -7.44 -15.97
C LEU A 71 2.15 -6.72 -17.08
N LEU A 72 2.15 -5.38 -17.10
CA LEU A 72 2.86 -4.58 -18.12
C LEU A 72 4.26 -4.13 -17.67
N ASN A 73 4.83 -4.74 -16.62
CA ASN A 73 6.22 -4.52 -16.19
C ASN A 73 6.95 -5.83 -15.97
#